data_AF-A0AAV3IT81-F1
#
_entry.id   AF-A0AAV3IT81-F1
#
_cell.length_a   1.000
_cell.length_b   1.000
_cell.length_c   1.000
_cell.angle_alpha   90.00
_cell.angle_beta   90.00
_cell.angle_gamma   90.00
#
_symmetry.space_group_name_H-M   'P 1'
#
loop_
_entity.id
_entity.type
_entity.pdbx_description
1 polymer ?
#
loop_
_entity_poly.entity_id
_entity_poly.type
_entity_poly.pdbx_seq_one_letter_code
_entity_poly.pdbx_strand_id
1 'polypeptide(L)' 'MVRKIYNCEEGCSVESTLQLISGRWKSVLLYHLIFEGEHRYNELQKKIPGITRRMLSLQLKDLESDGLISAKLFKKNP' A
#
# COMPACT_ATOMS: atom_id res chain seq x y z
N MET A 1 -12.84 2.82 4.87
CA MET A 1 -12.11 3.93 5.52
C MET A 1 -12.04 5.02 4.48
N VAL A 2 -12.57 6.21 4.77
CA VAL A 2 -12.63 7.30 3.79
C VAL A 2 -11.21 7.84 3.60
N ARG A 3 -10.70 7.88 2.36
CA ARG A 3 -9.42 8.51 2.04
C ARG A 3 -9.53 10.00 2.38
N LYS A 4 -8.56 10.53 3.11
CA LYS A 4 -8.49 11.97 3.34
C LYS A 4 -8.12 12.62 2.01
N ILE A 5 -8.90 13.62 1.59
CA ILE A 5 -8.65 14.37 0.36
C ILE A 5 -7.85 15.61 0.75
N TYR A 6 -6.65 15.75 0.20
CA TYR A 6 -5.81 16.93 0.29
C TYR A 6 -6.13 17.80 -0.92
N ASN A 7 -6.66 19.01 -0.70
CA ASN A 7 -7.15 19.87 -1.78
C ASN A 7 -6.95 21.36 -1.44
N CYS A 8 -5.78 21.74 -0.93
CA CYS A 8 -5.50 23.11 -0.54
C CYS A 8 -5.00 23.98 -1.70
N GLU A 9 -4.29 23.42 -2.70
CA GLU A 9 -3.88 24.15 -3.92
C GLU A 9 -3.89 23.26 -5.18
N GLU A 10 -4.52 23.75 -6.27
CA GLU A 10 -4.50 23.06 -7.56
C GLU A 10 -3.07 22.94 -8.11
N GLY A 11 -2.64 21.72 -8.42
CA GLY A 11 -1.32 21.45 -9.00
C GLY A 11 -0.19 21.23 -7.99
N CYS A 12 -0.47 21.19 -6.69
CA CYS A 12 0.56 20.90 -5.70
C CYS A 12 1.00 19.42 -5.77
N SER A 13 2.25 19.19 -6.18
CA SER A 13 2.84 17.84 -6.29
C SER A 13 2.98 17.15 -4.94
N VAL A 14 3.19 17.92 -3.87
CA VAL A 14 3.28 17.43 -2.50
C VAL A 14 1.92 16.86 -2.05
N GLU A 15 0.84 17.60 -2.26
CA GLU A 15 -0.51 17.13 -1.92
C GLU A 15 -0.91 15.92 -2.74
N SER A 16 -0.61 15.94 -4.05
CA SER A 16 -0.85 14.80 -4.94
C SER A 16 -0.14 13.53 -4.45
N THR A 17 1.11 13.66 -4.00
CA THR A 17 1.86 12.53 -3.44
C THR A 17 1.26 12.07 -2.12
N LEU A 18 0.94 13.00 -1.22
CA LEU A 18 0.32 12.68 0.08
C LEU A 18 -1.04 12.00 -0.09
N GLN A 19 -1.85 12.38 -1.08
CA GLN A 19 -3.09 11.70 -1.42
C GLN A 19 -2.88 10.19 -1.66
N LEU A 20 -1.77 9.83 -2.29
CA LEU A 20 -1.44 8.46 -2.66
C LEU A 20 -0.84 7.66 -1.49
N ILE A 21 0.15 8.21 -0.78
CA ILE A 21 0.97 7.45 0.19
C ILE A 21 0.61 7.72 1.66
N SER A 22 -0.25 8.69 1.95
CA SER A 22 -0.66 9.00 3.32
C SER A 22 -1.44 7.86 3.98
N GLY A 23 -1.51 7.94 5.30
CA GLY A 23 -2.19 6.96 6.13
C GLY A 23 -1.21 6.05 6.87
N ARG A 24 -1.75 5.30 7.84
CA ARG A 24 -0.96 4.51 8.78
C ARG A 24 -0.15 3.38 8.13
N TRP A 25 -0.65 2.83 7.03
CA TRP A 25 -0.15 1.55 6.49
C TRP A 25 0.52 1.66 5.12
N LYS A 26 0.10 2.60 4.25
CA LYS A 26 0.61 2.69 2.88
C LYS A 26 2.12 2.95 2.83
N SER A 27 2.61 3.92 3.60
CA SER A 27 4.05 4.24 3.68
C SER A 27 4.89 3.07 4.22
N VAL A 28 4.38 2.35 5.23
CA VAL A 28 5.06 1.17 5.80
C VAL A 28 5.10 0.01 4.80
N LEU A 29 4.00 -0.21 4.06
CA LEU A 29 3.96 -1.22 2.99
C LEU A 29 4.97 -0.90 1.89
N LEU A 30 4.98 0.35 1.42
CA LEU A 30 5.92 0.80 0.39
C LEU A 30 7.36 0.71 0.86
N TYR A 31 7.66 1.03 2.13
CA TYR A 31 8.99 0.86 2.70
C TYR A 31 9.49 -0.59 2.54
N HIS A 32 8.71 -1.58 2.98
CA HIS A 32 9.12 -2.98 2.84
C HIS A 32 9.28 -3.37 1.36
N LEU A 33 8.36 -2.98 0.49
CA LEU A 33 8.43 -3.33 -0.94
C LEU A 33 9.61 -2.68 -1.67
N ILE A 34 9.99 -1.45 -1.31
CA ILE A 34 11.09 -0.71 -1.94
C ILE A 34 12.45 -1.25 -1.46
N PHE A 35 12.60 -1.45 -0.15
CA PHE A 35 13.91 -1.79 0.43
C PHE A 35 14.19 -3.28 0.51
N GLU A 36 13.15 -4.11 0.59
CA GLU A 36 13.29 -5.57 0.74
C GLU A 36 12.80 -6.33 -0.49
N GLY A 37 12.12 -5.65 -1.43
CA GLY A 37 11.68 -6.21 -2.70
C GLY A 37 10.31 -6.91 -2.63
N GLU A 38 10.15 -7.96 -3.43
CA GLU A 38 8.89 -8.69 -3.48
C GLU A 38 8.61 -9.48 -2.20
N HIS A 39 7.35 -9.47 -1.77
CA HIS A 39 6.92 -10.21 -0.59
C HIS A 39 5.61 -10.95 -0.84
N ARG A 40 5.47 -12.12 -0.20
CA ARG A 40 4.17 -12.78 -0.12
C ARG A 40 3.28 -12.05 0.87
N TYR A 41 1.97 -12.15 0.65
CA TYR A 41 0.96 -11.55 1.51
C TYR A 41 1.15 -11.88 3.01
N ASN A 42 1.41 -13.15 3.32
CA ASN A 42 1.60 -13.59 4.71
C ASN A 42 2.89 -13.06 5.35
N GLU A 43 3.92 -12.77 4.56
CA GLU A 43 5.19 -12.21 5.04
C GLU A 43 5.01 -10.73 5.38
N LEU A 44 4.36 -9.97 4.50
CA LEU A 44 3.96 -8.58 4.77
C LEU A 44 3.08 -8.48 6.02
N GLN A 45 2.12 -9.39 6.19
CA GLN A 45 1.26 -9.39 7.38
C GLN A 45 2.07 -9.56 8.68
N LYS A 46 3.10 -10.42 8.68
CA LYS A 46 3.95 -10.64 9.85
C LYS A 46 4.89 -9.46 10.13
N LYS A 47 5.38 -8.80 9.08
CA LYS A 47 6.28 -7.64 9.20
C LYS A 47 5.60 -6.39 9.75
N ILE A 48 4.29 -6.28 9.59
CA ILE A 48 3.52 -5.10 9.99
C ILE A 48 2.62 -5.46 11.19
N PRO A 49 3.15 -5.51 12.42
CA PRO A 49 2.37 -5.89 13.59
C PRO A 49 1.19 -4.93 13.80
N GLY A 50 0.02 -5.49 14.08
CA GLY A 50 -1.21 -4.73 14.32
C GLY A 50 -2.06 -4.42 13.08
N ILE A 51 -1.59 -4.75 11.86
CA ILE A 51 -2.45 -4.72 10.68
C ILE A 51 -3.35 -5.96 10.62
N THR A 52 -4.66 -5.76 10.47
CA THR A 52 -5.59 -6.88 10.24
C THR A 52 -5.51 -7.37 8.80
N ARG A 53 -5.86 -8.64 8.54
CA ARG A 53 -5.90 -9.18 7.16
C ARG A 53 -6.77 -8.31 6.25
N ARG A 54 -7.98 -7.98 6.71
CA ARG A 54 -8.90 -7.12 5.95
C ARG A 54 -8.26 -5.77 5.61
N MET A 55 -7.56 -5.16 6.56
CA MET A 55 -6.89 -3.88 6.33
C MET A 55 -5.74 -4.03 5.34
N LEU A 56 -4.89 -5.05 5.48
CA LEU A 56 -3.79 -5.30 4.56
C LEU A 56 -4.29 -5.50 3.13
N SER A 57 -5.30 -6.36 2.92
CA SER A 57 -5.93 -6.53 1.59
C SER A 57 -6.48 -5.23 1.02
N LEU A 58 -7.14 -4.40 1.85
CA LEU A 58 -7.68 -3.13 1.40
C LEU A 58 -6.55 -2.17 0.97
N GLN A 59 -5.51 -2.04 1.78
CA GLN A 59 -4.39 -1.14 1.49
C GLN A 59 -3.58 -1.59 0.27
N LEU A 60 -3.36 -2.89 0.08
CA LEU A 60 -2.69 -3.42 -1.11
C LEU A 60 -3.52 -3.17 -2.38
N LYS A 61 -4.84 -3.44 -2.34
CA LYS A 61 -5.73 -3.17 -3.48
C LYS A 61 -5.76 -1.69 -3.84
N ASP A 62 -5.77 -0.84 -2.83
CA ASP A 62 -5.68 0.61 -2.97
C ASP A 62 -4.38 1.04 -3.66
N LEU A 63 -3.23 0.55 -3.20
CA LEU A 63 -1.91 0.84 -3.80
C LEU A 63 -1.78 0.30 -5.23
N GLU A 64 -2.36 -0.87 -5.50
CA GLU A 64 -2.40 -1.47 -6.84
C GLU A 64 -3.27 -0.65 -7.79
N SER A 65 -4.43 -0.18 -7.32
CA SER A 65 -5.33 0.68 -8.10
C SER A 65 -4.72 2.05 -8.39
N ASP A 66 -3.91 2.56 -7.45
CA ASP A 66 -3.11 3.78 -7.61
C ASP A 66 -1.84 3.55 -8.47
N GLY A 67 -1.58 2.32 -8.94
CA GLY A 67 -0.44 1.97 -9.80
C GLY A 67 0.93 1.94 -9.09
N LEU A 68 0.96 1.98 -7.75
CA LEU A 68 2.18 2.02 -6.97
C LEU A 68 2.80 0.64 -6.73
N ILE A 69 2.00 -0.43 -6.82
CA ILE A 69 2.45 -1.82 -6.66
C ILE A 69 1.80 -2.70 -7.73
N SER A 70 2.38 -3.89 -7.95
CA SER A 70 1.81 -4.93 -8.80
C SER A 70 1.68 -6.24 -8.02
N ALA A 71 0.50 -6.87 -8.05
CA ALA A 71 0.31 -8.19 -7.49
C ALA A 71 0.56 -9.28 -8.56
N LYS A 72 1.33 -10.31 -8.19
CA LYS A 72 1.52 -11.52 -9.01
C LYS A 72 0.82 -12.71 -8.36
N LEU A 73 -0.01 -13.41 -9.14
CA LEU A 73 -0.60 -14.68 -8.73
C LEU A 73 0.40 -15.81 -8.94
N PHE A 74 0.90 -16.36 -7.85
CA PHE A 74 1.71 -17.56 -7.88
C PHE A 74 0.79 -18.79 -7.84
N LYS A 75 0.66 -19.51 -8.95
CA LYS A 75 0.14 -20.88 -8.91
C LYS A 75 1.16 -21.72 -8.16
N LYS A 76 0.76 -22.30 -7.03
CA LYS A 76 1.52 -23.40 -6.44
C LYS A 76 1.38 -24.57 -7.42
N ASN A 77 2.46 -24.92 -8.12
CA ASN A 77 2.49 -26.15 -8.91
C ASN A 77 2.15 -27.33 -7.97
N PRO A 78 1.36 -28.30 -8.45
CA PRO A 78 0.81 -29.39 -7.64
C PRO A 78 1.88 -30.19 -6.90
#